data_AF-A0A2U1QDK5-F1
#
_entry.id   AF-A0A2U1QDK5-F1
#
_cell.length_a   1.000
_cell.length_b   1.000
_cell.length_c   1.000
_cell.angle_alpha   90.00
_cell.angle_beta   90.00
_cell.angle_gamma   90.00
#
_symmetry.space_group_name_H-M   'P 1'
#
loop_
_entity.id
_entity.type
_entity.pdbx_description
1 polymer ?
#
loop_
_entity_poly.entity_id
_entity_poly.type
_entity_poly.pdbx_seq_one_letter_code
_entity_poly.pdbx_strand_id
1 'polypeptide(L)'
;MNSNFKKQAIECIKQAVQKDSEGNYDKAYPLYMNALHYFKTHLEYEKNPKIHEAISKKYTEYLCRAEEIRAMLDGGWTPLNHVKAQLFREDAIEYVKQAVQEDNAGNYTKAFPLYMNALEYFKLQLKFEKDPKIHEAITQKLTEYLRRAEEIRAVLEGGLWTGAPSNTGDLEYVKAQSFKEQAVEYIKQAVQEDNAGNYAKAFSLYMNALEYFKTYFKYEKNPKMHEAVTQKFTEYLRRAEELKAVLEEDGASAGLGTRLKSKPNDGEGIIGGGGDGEENSK
;
A
#
# COMPACT_ATOMS: atom_id res chain seq x y z
N MET A 1 -18.30 49.85 37.63
CA MET A 1 -17.70 49.21 36.43
C MET A 1 -18.38 47.91 35.98
N ASN A 2 -19.40 47.40 36.69
CA ASN A 2 -19.90 46.03 36.48
C ASN A 2 -20.96 45.83 35.36
N SER A 3 -21.56 46.92 34.83
CA SER A 3 -22.69 46.80 33.89
C SER A 3 -22.29 46.56 32.43
N ASN A 4 -21.05 46.86 32.02
CA ASN A 4 -20.66 46.80 30.61
C ASN A 4 -20.32 45.36 30.18
N PHE A 5 -19.57 44.64 31.01
CA PHE A 5 -19.16 43.26 30.74
C PHE A 5 -20.35 42.29 30.61
N LYS A 6 -21.40 42.48 31.42
CA LYS A 6 -22.62 41.66 31.32
C LYS A 6 -23.33 41.84 29.99
N LYS A 7 -23.39 43.08 29.48
CA LYS A 7 -23.98 43.37 28.16
C LYS A 7 -23.13 42.76 27.04
N GLN A 8 -21.81 42.89 27.14
CA GLN A 8 -20.87 42.32 26.16
C GLN A 8 -20.93 40.78 26.13
N ALA A 9 -20.99 40.14 27.31
CA ALA A 9 -21.21 38.69 27.39
C ALA A 9 -22.49 38.30 26.67
N ILE A 10 -23.64 38.88 27.04
CA ILE A 10 -24.94 38.53 26.44
C ILE A 10 -24.93 38.72 24.91
N GLU A 11 -24.29 39.78 24.41
CA GLU A 11 -24.16 40.03 22.98
C GLU A 11 -23.32 38.95 22.28
N CYS A 12 -22.16 38.60 22.84
CA CYS A 12 -21.33 37.51 22.32
C CYS A 12 -22.07 36.18 22.29
N ILE A 13 -22.82 35.83 23.34
CA ILE A 13 -23.62 34.59 23.38
C ILE A 13 -24.70 34.60 22.30
N LYS A 14 -25.43 35.72 22.14
CA LYS A 14 -26.49 35.81 21.11
C LYS A 14 -25.93 35.54 19.72
N GLN A 15 -24.79 36.14 19.40
CA GLN A 15 -24.15 35.92 18.11
C GLN A 15 -23.58 34.51 17.99
N ALA A 16 -23.00 33.96 19.07
CA ALA A 16 -22.49 32.59 19.10
C ALA A 16 -23.60 31.57 18.80
N VAL A 17 -24.72 31.66 19.53
CA VAL A 17 -25.89 30.77 19.36
C VAL A 17 -26.50 30.91 17.97
N GLN A 18 -26.59 32.13 17.44
CA GLN A 18 -27.06 32.35 16.07
C GLN A 18 -26.16 31.64 15.05
N LYS A 19 -24.85 31.82 15.14
CA LYS A 19 -23.89 31.17 14.22
C LYS A 19 -23.86 29.66 14.40
N ASP A 20 -24.00 29.18 15.61
CA ASP A 20 -24.11 27.76 15.96
C ASP A 20 -25.36 27.13 15.29
N SER A 21 -26.52 27.79 15.39
CA SER A 21 -27.76 27.34 14.75
C SER A 21 -27.72 27.36 13.22
N GLU A 22 -26.88 28.22 12.63
CA GLU A 22 -26.61 28.27 11.19
C GLU A 22 -25.59 27.20 10.74
N GLY A 23 -25.02 26.43 11.67
CA GLY A 23 -23.93 25.48 11.39
C GLY A 23 -22.59 26.15 11.10
N ASN A 24 -22.47 27.46 11.33
CA ASN A 24 -21.26 28.25 11.10
C ASN A 24 -20.29 28.12 12.30
N TYR A 25 -19.85 26.89 12.57
CA TYR A 25 -19.06 26.51 13.73
C TYR A 25 -17.75 27.30 13.89
N ASP A 26 -17.04 27.57 12.77
CA ASP A 26 -15.79 28.36 12.77
C ASP A 26 -15.98 29.77 13.33
N LYS A 27 -17.17 30.36 13.13
CA LYS A 27 -17.54 31.69 13.63
C LYS A 27 -18.17 31.60 15.02
N ALA A 28 -18.89 30.53 15.32
CA ALA A 28 -19.55 30.32 16.61
C ALA A 28 -18.54 30.10 17.75
N TYR A 29 -17.51 29.28 17.52
CA TYR A 29 -16.51 28.93 18.53
C TYR A 29 -15.80 30.15 19.15
N PRO A 30 -15.17 31.07 18.39
CA PRO A 30 -14.50 32.23 18.98
C PRO A 30 -15.48 33.14 19.73
N LEU A 31 -16.75 33.21 19.32
CA LEU A 31 -17.79 33.98 20.03
C LEU A 31 -18.15 33.34 21.37
N TYR A 32 -18.28 32.00 21.45
CA TYR A 32 -18.44 31.28 22.71
C TYR A 32 -17.23 31.46 23.64
N MET A 33 -16.00 31.42 23.11
CA MET A 33 -14.80 31.63 23.93
C MET A 33 -14.71 33.05 24.50
N ASN A 34 -15.02 34.08 23.70
CA ASN A 34 -15.09 35.47 24.17
C ASN A 34 -16.17 35.66 25.24
N ALA A 35 -17.34 35.07 25.03
CA ALA A 35 -18.44 35.01 25.99
C ALA A 35 -18.01 34.41 27.34
N LEU A 36 -17.33 33.27 27.32
CA LEU A 36 -16.82 32.58 28.50
C LEU A 36 -15.77 33.42 29.25
N HIS A 37 -14.93 34.15 28.52
CA HIS A 37 -13.99 35.08 29.13
C HIS A 37 -14.72 36.14 29.97
N TYR A 38 -15.76 36.78 29.42
CA TYR A 38 -16.56 37.75 30.17
C TYR A 38 -17.29 37.14 31.38
N PHE A 39 -17.81 35.92 31.25
CA PHE A 39 -18.43 35.22 32.38
C PHE A 39 -17.42 34.90 33.48
N LYS A 40 -16.21 34.46 33.13
CA LYS A 40 -15.14 34.19 34.10
C LYS A 40 -14.79 35.45 34.88
N THR A 41 -14.58 36.57 34.17
CA THR A 41 -14.33 37.86 34.81
C THR A 41 -15.48 38.28 35.72
N HIS A 42 -16.74 38.05 35.32
CA HIS A 42 -17.89 38.38 36.17
C HIS A 42 -17.98 37.48 37.42
N LEU A 43 -17.61 36.20 37.32
CA LEU A 43 -17.58 35.28 38.46
C LEU A 43 -16.53 35.69 39.50
N GLU A 44 -15.37 36.20 39.06
CA GLU A 44 -14.29 36.67 39.96
C GLU A 44 -14.73 37.81 40.89
N TYR A 45 -15.71 38.63 40.48
CA TYR A 45 -16.18 39.79 41.24
C TYR A 45 -17.61 39.67 41.78
N GLU A 46 -18.33 38.59 41.47
CA GLU A 46 -19.73 38.41 41.91
C GLU A 46 -19.80 37.88 43.34
N LYS A 47 -20.37 38.69 44.25
CA LYS A 47 -20.47 38.37 45.68
C LYS A 47 -21.81 37.73 46.05
N ASN A 48 -22.84 37.88 45.21
CA ASN A 48 -24.15 37.30 45.47
C ASN A 48 -24.14 35.81 45.09
N PRO A 49 -24.29 34.88 46.05
CA PRO A 49 -24.15 33.44 45.80
C PRO A 49 -25.18 32.91 44.80
N LYS A 50 -26.41 33.44 44.79
CA LYS A 50 -27.45 33.02 43.84
C LYS A 50 -27.13 33.44 42.41
N ILE A 51 -26.58 34.64 42.25
CA ILE A 51 -26.18 35.16 40.93
C ILE A 51 -24.93 34.42 40.46
N HIS A 52 -23.97 34.21 41.36
CA HIS A 52 -22.76 33.45 41.08
C HIS A 52 -23.09 32.03 40.61
N GLU A 53 -23.98 31.32 41.30
CA GLU A 53 -24.45 29.99 40.90
C GLU A 53 -25.13 30.01 39.51
N ALA A 54 -26.01 30.97 39.26
CA ALA A 54 -26.69 31.09 37.97
C ALA A 54 -25.70 31.33 36.81
N ILE A 55 -24.71 32.19 37.01
CA ILE A 55 -23.67 32.48 36.01
C ILE A 55 -22.75 31.27 35.83
N SER A 56 -22.37 30.59 36.91
CA SER A 56 -21.52 29.40 36.87
C SER A 56 -22.17 28.25 36.09
N LYS A 57 -23.49 28.06 36.27
CA LYS A 57 -24.26 27.08 35.51
C LYS A 57 -24.24 27.39 34.01
N LYS A 58 -24.45 28.67 33.64
CA LYS A 58 -24.40 29.10 32.24
C LYS A 58 -22.99 29.04 31.65
N TYR A 59 -21.97 29.40 32.41
CA TYR A 59 -20.56 29.25 32.02
C TYR A 59 -20.26 27.79 31.65
N THR A 60 -20.68 26.84 32.48
CA THR A 60 -20.45 25.41 32.25
C THR A 60 -21.19 24.91 31.00
N GLU A 61 -22.45 25.32 30.81
CA GLU A 61 -23.25 24.98 29.63
C GLU A 61 -22.58 25.46 28.33
N TYR A 62 -22.15 26.73 28.28
CA TYR A 62 -21.50 27.29 27.10
C TYR A 62 -20.08 26.78 26.90
N LEU A 63 -19.36 26.42 27.96
CA LEU A 63 -18.05 25.78 27.86
C LEU A 63 -18.19 24.39 27.23
N CYS A 64 -19.16 23.60 27.68
CA CYS A 64 -19.45 22.29 27.09
C CYS A 64 -19.75 22.41 25.59
N ARG A 65 -20.62 23.36 25.21
CA ARG A 65 -20.93 23.59 23.79
C ARG A 65 -19.72 24.08 23.00
N ALA A 66 -18.89 24.96 23.55
CA ALA A 66 -17.67 25.42 22.90
C ALA A 66 -16.67 24.28 22.68
N GLU A 67 -16.56 23.35 23.64
CA GLU A 67 -15.71 22.17 23.51
C GLU A 67 -16.24 21.16 22.49
N GLU A 68 -17.56 20.97 22.40
CA GLU A 68 -18.19 20.18 21.34
C GLU A 68 -17.91 20.78 19.95
N ILE A 69 -18.09 22.10 19.81
CA ILE A 69 -17.81 22.80 18.55
C ILE A 69 -16.32 22.70 18.21
N ARG A 70 -15.42 22.91 19.19
CA ARG A 70 -13.98 22.70 18.99
C ARG A 70 -13.68 21.28 18.52
N ALA A 71 -14.30 20.27 19.12
CA ALA A 71 -14.14 18.88 18.69
C ALA A 71 -14.66 18.67 17.26
N MET A 72 -15.77 19.30 16.86
CA MET A 72 -16.28 19.25 15.49
C MET A 72 -15.32 19.94 14.50
N LEU A 73 -14.77 21.11 14.86
CA LEU A 73 -13.84 21.88 14.02
C LEU A 73 -12.48 21.20 13.87
N ASP A 74 -11.97 20.60 14.94
CA ASP A 74 -10.64 19.97 14.95
C ASP A 74 -10.65 18.54 14.38
N GLY A 75 -11.84 18.01 14.03
CA GLY A 75 -12.02 16.64 13.52
C GLY A 75 -11.98 15.56 14.61
N GLY A 76 -12.36 15.89 15.85
CA GLY A 76 -12.41 14.98 16.99
C GLY A 76 -11.16 15.02 17.89
N TRP A 77 -10.36 16.08 17.84
CA TRP A 77 -9.16 16.22 18.67
C TRP A 77 -9.52 16.54 20.13
N THR A 78 -9.05 15.72 21.07
CA THR A 78 -9.16 15.94 22.52
C THR A 78 -7.83 15.58 23.20
N PRO A 79 -7.50 16.11 24.39
CA PRO A 79 -6.30 15.71 25.14
C PRO A 79 -6.22 14.20 25.39
N LEU A 80 -7.37 13.54 25.61
CA LEU A 80 -7.46 12.08 25.74
C LEU A 80 -7.09 11.36 24.43
N ASN A 81 -7.49 11.91 23.28
CA ASN A 81 -7.15 11.35 21.97
C ASN A 81 -5.67 11.55 21.61
N HIS A 82 -5.01 12.59 22.14
CA HIS A 82 -3.56 12.77 21.97
C HIS A 82 -2.74 11.73 22.76
N VAL A 83 -3.09 11.49 24.02
CA VAL A 83 -2.47 10.43 24.84
C VAL A 83 -2.71 9.06 24.20
N LYS A 84 -3.93 8.81 23.73
CA LYS A 84 -4.24 7.60 22.95
C LYS A 84 -3.40 7.51 21.68
N ALA A 85 -3.27 8.57 20.89
CA ALA A 85 -2.45 8.58 19.67
C ALA A 85 -0.95 8.36 19.96
N GLN A 86 -0.44 8.80 21.12
CA GLN A 86 0.92 8.49 21.57
C GLN A 86 1.08 7.02 21.98
N LEU A 87 0.15 6.47 22.77
CA LEU A 87 0.13 5.04 23.11
C LEU A 87 0.04 4.16 21.85
N PHE A 88 -0.82 4.53 20.91
CA PHE A 88 -0.96 3.86 19.62
C PHE A 88 0.28 3.93 18.74
N ARG A 89 1.13 4.95 18.90
CA ARG A 89 2.41 5.07 18.20
C ARG A 89 3.41 4.02 18.70
N GLU A 90 3.45 3.79 20.01
CA GLU A 90 4.31 2.78 20.62
C GLU A 90 3.87 1.37 20.19
N ASP A 91 2.56 1.10 20.22
CA ASP A 91 1.98 -0.15 19.73
C ASP A 91 2.32 -0.40 18.25
N ALA A 92 2.17 0.62 17.40
CA ALA A 92 2.50 0.53 15.98
C ALA A 92 3.97 0.12 15.75
N ILE A 93 4.89 0.73 16.51
CA ILE A 93 6.33 0.44 16.40
C ILE A 93 6.63 -1.00 16.81
N GLU A 94 5.99 -1.49 17.87
CA GLU A 94 6.19 -2.86 18.34
C GLU A 94 5.65 -3.89 17.33
N TYR A 95 4.46 -3.65 16.77
CA TYR A 95 3.92 -4.50 15.69
C TYR A 95 4.84 -4.52 14.46
N VAL A 96 5.36 -3.37 14.02
CA VAL A 96 6.32 -3.30 12.90
C VAL A 96 7.58 -4.10 13.21
N LYS A 97 8.13 -3.96 14.41
CA LYS A 97 9.35 -4.66 14.82
C LYS A 97 9.16 -6.17 14.77
N GLN A 98 8.05 -6.67 15.30
CA GLN A 98 7.71 -8.09 15.26
C GLN A 98 7.42 -8.56 13.84
N ALA A 99 6.68 -7.77 13.04
CA ALA A 99 6.38 -8.08 11.65
C ALA A 99 7.64 -8.27 10.82
N VAL A 100 8.57 -7.31 10.89
CA VAL A 100 9.86 -7.35 10.18
C VAL A 100 10.71 -8.54 10.63
N GLN A 101 10.69 -8.86 11.92
CA GLN A 101 11.43 -10.01 12.45
C GLN A 101 10.91 -11.34 11.88
N GLU A 102 9.59 -11.54 11.91
CA GLU A 102 8.96 -12.76 11.36
C GLU A 102 9.08 -12.82 9.84
N ASP A 103 9.00 -11.68 9.16
CA ASP A 103 9.18 -11.56 7.71
C ASP A 103 10.60 -11.97 7.27
N ASN A 104 11.62 -11.44 7.94
CA ASN A 104 13.02 -11.84 7.71
C ASN A 104 13.30 -13.31 8.05
N ALA A 105 12.51 -13.90 8.96
CA ALA A 105 12.57 -15.32 9.28
C ALA A 105 11.82 -16.20 8.27
N GLY A 106 11.12 -15.61 7.28
CA GLY A 106 10.28 -16.32 6.32
C GLY A 106 8.96 -16.83 6.90
N ASN A 107 8.60 -16.43 8.12
CA ASN A 107 7.37 -16.81 8.81
C ASN A 107 6.20 -15.94 8.35
N TYR A 108 5.90 -15.99 7.05
CA TYR A 108 4.92 -15.13 6.38
C TYR A 108 3.51 -15.19 6.99
N THR A 109 3.10 -16.35 7.50
CA THR A 109 1.81 -16.53 8.19
C THR A 109 1.68 -15.72 9.48
N LYS A 110 2.81 -15.44 10.15
CA LYS A 110 2.87 -14.57 11.33
C LYS A 110 3.16 -13.12 10.96
N ALA A 111 4.03 -12.89 9.98
CA ALA A 111 4.41 -11.54 9.55
C ALA A 111 3.23 -10.75 8.99
N PHE A 112 2.37 -11.39 8.19
CA PHE A 112 1.22 -10.74 7.55
C PHE A 112 0.25 -10.06 8.54
N PRO A 113 -0.33 -10.77 9.53
CA PRO A 113 -1.24 -10.14 10.48
C PRO A 113 -0.57 -9.05 11.33
N LEU A 114 0.74 -9.17 11.62
CA LEU A 114 1.49 -8.14 12.34
C LEU A 114 1.63 -6.84 11.51
N TYR A 115 1.92 -6.96 10.21
CA TYR A 115 1.90 -5.79 9.31
C TYR A 115 0.52 -5.17 9.20
N MET A 116 -0.55 -5.98 9.10
CA MET A 116 -1.91 -5.47 9.04
C MET A 116 -2.30 -4.69 10.30
N ASN A 117 -1.96 -5.21 11.48
CA ASN A 117 -2.16 -4.50 12.75
C ASN A 117 -1.41 -3.16 12.77
N ALA A 118 -0.11 -3.16 12.42
CA ALA A 118 0.67 -1.93 12.35
C ALA A 118 0.04 -0.86 11.43
N LEU A 119 -0.48 -1.27 10.28
CA LEU A 119 -1.17 -0.39 9.33
C LEU A 119 -2.43 0.25 9.90
N GLU A 120 -3.21 -0.48 10.71
CA GLU A 120 -4.38 0.08 11.38
C GLU A 120 -3.99 1.20 12.35
N TYR A 121 -2.93 1.01 13.13
CA TYR A 121 -2.43 2.05 14.02
C TYR A 121 -1.89 3.26 13.27
N PHE A 122 -1.17 3.07 12.15
CA PHE A 122 -0.72 4.20 11.32
C PHE A 122 -1.89 4.98 10.71
N LYS A 123 -2.94 4.29 10.23
CA LYS A 123 -4.18 4.95 9.75
C LYS A 123 -4.84 5.77 10.85
N LEU A 124 -4.87 5.23 12.07
CA LEU A 124 -5.43 5.94 13.21
C LEU A 124 -4.59 7.18 13.56
N GLN A 125 -3.27 7.07 13.53
CA GLN A 125 -2.36 8.18 13.79
C GLN A 125 -2.53 9.30 12.76
N LEU A 126 -2.68 8.97 11.47
CA LEU A 126 -2.91 9.95 10.40
C LEU A 126 -4.18 10.78 10.61
N LYS A 127 -5.24 10.22 11.20
CA LYS A 127 -6.48 10.97 11.50
C LYS A 127 -6.24 12.15 12.45
N PHE A 128 -5.23 12.06 13.31
CA PHE A 128 -4.96 13.03 14.36
C PHE A 128 -3.64 13.78 14.17
N GLU A 129 -2.80 13.38 13.22
CA GLU A 129 -1.51 14.01 12.95
C GLU A 129 -1.72 15.33 12.18
N LYS A 130 -1.24 16.43 12.78
CA LYS A 130 -1.40 17.78 12.21
C LYS A 130 -0.08 18.33 11.68
N ASP A 131 1.07 17.79 12.11
CA ASP A 131 2.35 18.17 11.55
C ASP A 131 2.48 17.57 10.14
N PRO A 132 2.57 18.39 9.08
CA PRO A 132 2.59 17.90 7.70
C PRO A 132 3.83 17.03 7.41
N LYS A 133 4.97 17.27 8.07
CA LYS A 133 6.18 16.47 7.88
C LYS A 133 6.01 15.08 8.52
N ILE A 134 5.41 15.03 9.71
CA ILE A 134 5.15 13.77 10.39
C ILE A 134 4.05 12.99 9.65
N HIS A 135 3.00 13.68 9.22
CA HIS A 135 1.92 13.09 8.41
C HIS A 135 2.47 12.45 7.14
N GLU A 136 3.34 13.15 6.40
CA GLU A 136 4.01 12.62 5.21
C GLU A 136 4.87 11.40 5.55
N ALA A 137 5.68 11.46 6.62
CA ALA A 137 6.52 10.34 7.03
C ALA A 137 5.71 9.08 7.40
N ILE A 138 4.57 9.24 8.10
CA ILE A 138 3.67 8.13 8.43
C ILE A 138 3.03 7.58 7.15
N THR A 139 2.61 8.45 6.23
CA THR A 139 2.00 8.05 4.95
C THR A 139 2.96 7.22 4.10
N GLN A 140 4.24 7.62 4.05
CA GLN A 140 5.28 6.85 3.37
C GLN A 140 5.46 5.47 4.01
N LYS A 141 5.52 5.39 5.35
CA LYS A 141 5.64 4.11 6.06
C LYS A 141 4.42 3.21 5.89
N LEU A 142 3.23 3.78 5.89
CA LEU A 142 2.00 3.05 5.62
C LEU A 142 2.03 2.44 4.22
N THR A 143 2.50 3.19 3.22
CA THR A 143 2.63 2.70 1.83
C THR A 143 3.66 1.57 1.72
N GLU A 144 4.81 1.74 2.38
CA GLU A 144 5.89 0.75 2.41
C GLU A 144 5.43 -0.58 3.02
N TYR A 145 4.80 -0.53 4.20
CA TYR A 145 4.34 -1.73 4.91
C TYR A 145 3.11 -2.37 4.28
N LEU A 146 2.23 -1.59 3.66
CA LEU A 146 1.09 -2.13 2.90
C LEU A 146 1.58 -2.93 1.70
N ARG A 147 2.52 -2.36 0.92
CA ARG A 147 3.13 -3.09 -0.19
C ARG A 147 3.77 -4.39 0.28
N ARG A 148 4.51 -4.37 1.40
CA ARG A 148 5.13 -5.59 1.93
C ARG A 148 4.09 -6.62 2.40
N ALA A 149 3.03 -6.19 3.07
CA ALA A 149 1.94 -7.06 3.48
C ALA A 149 1.25 -7.71 2.26
N GLU A 150 1.07 -6.96 1.18
CA GLU A 150 0.49 -7.47 -0.08
C GLU A 150 1.41 -8.50 -0.77
N GLU A 151 2.73 -8.27 -0.78
CA GLU A 151 3.72 -9.24 -1.26
C GLU A 151 3.65 -10.54 -0.45
N ILE A 152 3.60 -10.44 0.89
CA ILE A 152 3.48 -11.60 1.78
C ILE A 152 2.14 -12.32 1.54
N ARG A 153 1.03 -11.58 1.38
CA ARG A 153 -0.28 -12.17 1.06
C ARG A 153 -0.24 -12.96 -0.24
N ALA A 154 0.37 -12.42 -1.29
CA ALA A 154 0.50 -13.11 -2.57
C ALA A 154 1.32 -14.41 -2.47
N VAL A 155 2.34 -14.43 -1.61
CA VAL A 155 3.12 -15.64 -1.30
C VAL A 155 2.27 -16.67 -0.56
N LEU A 156 1.47 -16.25 0.42
CA LEU A 156 0.57 -17.12 1.19
C LEU A 156 -0.58 -17.69 0.36
N GLU A 157 -1.13 -16.91 -0.56
CA GLU A 157 -2.27 -17.27 -1.43
C GLU A 157 -1.85 -18.06 -2.69
N GLY A 158 -0.58 -18.45 -2.80
CA GLY A 158 -0.11 -19.31 -3.90
C GLY A 158 -0.01 -18.61 -5.26
N GLY A 159 0.14 -17.29 -5.29
CA GLY A 159 0.46 -16.54 -6.51
C GLY A 159 -0.72 -16.25 -7.46
N LEU A 160 -1.95 -16.20 -6.95
CA LEU A 160 -3.10 -15.68 -7.69
C LEU A 160 -3.63 -14.40 -7.00
N TRP A 161 -3.12 -13.25 -7.40
CA TRP A 161 -3.63 -11.96 -6.92
C TRP A 161 -4.94 -11.61 -7.66
N THR A 162 -6.03 -11.44 -6.92
CA THR A 162 -7.26 -10.77 -7.40
C THR A 162 -7.65 -9.69 -6.39
N GLY A 163 -7.37 -8.41 -6.65
CA GLY A 163 -8.02 -7.35 -5.87
C GLY A 163 -7.31 -5.99 -5.81
N ALA A 164 -7.80 -5.06 -6.63
CA ALA A 164 -7.43 -3.66 -6.77
C ALA A 164 -7.27 -2.83 -5.47
N PRO A 165 -6.48 -1.73 -5.49
CA PRO A 165 -6.58 -0.64 -4.53
C PRO A 165 -7.39 0.53 -5.08
N SER A 166 -8.28 1.05 -4.25
CA SER A 166 -9.00 2.30 -4.50
C SER A 166 -8.08 3.51 -4.33
N ASN A 167 -7.94 4.22 -5.46
CA ASN A 167 -7.61 5.64 -5.65
C ASN A 167 -6.18 5.98 -6.10
N THR A 168 -5.86 5.62 -7.35
CA THR A 168 -4.93 6.35 -8.23
C THR A 168 -5.64 6.62 -9.55
N GLY A 169 -5.93 7.89 -9.82
CA GLY A 169 -6.67 8.39 -10.98
C GLY A 169 -5.93 8.33 -12.31
N ASP A 170 -5.17 7.28 -12.60
CA ASP A 170 -4.61 7.05 -13.94
C ASP A 170 -5.15 5.74 -14.49
N LEU A 171 -6.24 5.85 -15.26
CA LEU A 171 -6.83 4.74 -16.01
C LEU A 171 -5.79 4.00 -16.90
N GLU A 172 -4.70 4.67 -17.25
CA GLU A 172 -3.57 4.10 -18.00
C GLU A 172 -2.70 3.14 -17.17
N TYR A 173 -2.52 3.40 -15.87
CA TYR A 173 -1.71 2.54 -14.99
C TYR A 173 -2.42 1.23 -14.65
N VAL A 174 -3.74 1.29 -14.40
CA VAL A 174 -4.58 0.10 -14.17
C VAL A 174 -4.64 -0.78 -15.43
N LYS A 175 -4.73 -0.15 -16.61
CA LYS A 175 -4.65 -0.85 -17.89
C LYS A 175 -3.30 -1.54 -18.07
N ALA A 176 -2.19 -0.87 -17.74
CA ALA A 176 -0.86 -1.47 -17.81
C ALA A 176 -0.79 -2.77 -16.99
N GLN A 177 -1.20 -2.75 -15.72
CA GLN A 177 -1.10 -3.95 -14.89
C GLN A 177 -2.03 -5.08 -15.32
N SER A 178 -3.24 -4.76 -15.81
CA SER A 178 -4.13 -5.78 -16.39
C SER A 178 -3.49 -6.51 -17.58
N PHE A 179 -2.80 -5.79 -18.48
CA PHE A 179 -2.11 -6.41 -19.61
C PHE A 179 -0.91 -7.24 -19.18
N LYS A 180 -0.18 -6.81 -18.14
CA LYS A 180 0.93 -7.58 -17.57
C LYS A 180 0.44 -8.90 -16.97
N GLU A 181 -0.67 -8.87 -16.22
CA GLU A 181 -1.28 -10.07 -15.63
C GLU A 181 -1.73 -11.05 -16.72
N GLN A 182 -2.38 -10.55 -17.77
CA GLN A 182 -2.77 -11.38 -18.92
C GLN A 182 -1.57 -12.01 -19.61
N ALA A 183 -0.49 -11.24 -19.84
CA ALA A 183 0.74 -11.78 -20.41
C ALA A 183 1.31 -12.93 -19.56
N VAL A 184 1.36 -12.76 -18.24
CA VAL A 184 1.88 -13.77 -17.32
C VAL A 184 1.04 -15.05 -17.35
N GLU A 185 -0.28 -14.95 -17.45
CA GLU A 185 -1.17 -16.10 -17.55
C GLU A 185 -0.92 -16.91 -18.84
N TYR A 186 -0.79 -16.23 -19.97
CA TYR A 186 -0.41 -16.88 -21.22
C TYR A 186 0.97 -17.54 -21.16
N ILE A 187 1.96 -16.92 -20.50
CA ILE A 187 3.28 -17.54 -20.29
C ILE A 187 3.17 -18.82 -19.47
N LYS A 188 2.40 -18.83 -18.38
CA LYS A 188 2.23 -20.03 -17.55
C LYS A 188 1.69 -21.19 -18.37
N GLN A 189 0.67 -20.93 -19.20
CA GLN A 189 0.10 -21.93 -20.08
C GLN A 189 1.09 -22.33 -21.19
N ALA A 190 1.81 -21.38 -21.78
CA ALA A 190 2.80 -21.65 -22.83
C ALA A 190 3.90 -22.58 -22.33
N VAL A 191 4.47 -22.32 -21.15
CA VAL A 191 5.52 -23.15 -20.52
C VAL A 191 5.00 -24.55 -20.21
N GLN A 192 3.75 -24.68 -19.74
CA GLN A 192 3.14 -25.99 -19.50
C GLN A 192 3.03 -26.81 -20.79
N GLU A 193 2.55 -26.20 -21.87
CA GLU A 193 2.41 -26.88 -23.16
C GLU A 193 3.76 -27.17 -23.83
N ASP A 194 4.74 -26.27 -23.66
CA ASP A 194 6.11 -26.44 -24.14
C ASP A 194 6.77 -27.67 -23.50
N ASN A 195 6.69 -27.77 -22.17
CA ASN A 195 7.18 -28.92 -21.41
C ASN A 195 6.43 -30.22 -21.73
N ALA A 196 5.16 -30.12 -22.16
CA ALA A 196 4.36 -31.25 -22.61
C ALA A 196 4.68 -31.69 -24.05
N GLY A 197 5.52 -30.97 -24.79
CA GLY A 197 5.85 -31.23 -26.19
C GLY A 197 4.78 -30.75 -27.18
N ASN A 198 3.78 -29.99 -26.72
CA ASN A 198 2.72 -29.44 -27.56
C ASN A 198 3.18 -28.12 -28.22
N TYR A 199 4.25 -28.19 -29.00
CA TYR A 199 4.99 -27.02 -29.49
C TYR A 199 4.14 -26.03 -30.29
N ALA A 200 3.18 -26.48 -31.09
CA ALA A 200 2.29 -25.60 -31.85
C ALA A 200 1.39 -24.74 -30.95
N LYS A 201 0.89 -25.34 -29.86
CA LYS A 201 0.05 -24.66 -28.87
C LYS A 201 0.90 -23.74 -27.98
N ALA A 202 2.07 -24.22 -27.54
CA ALA A 202 3.03 -23.43 -26.79
C ALA A 202 3.47 -22.17 -27.55
N PHE A 203 3.83 -22.32 -28.83
CA PHE A 203 4.19 -21.20 -29.69
C PHE A 203 3.09 -20.14 -29.76
N SER A 204 1.85 -20.57 -30.00
CA SER A 204 0.70 -19.65 -30.06
C SER A 204 0.48 -18.90 -28.75
N LEU A 205 0.62 -19.58 -27.60
CA LEU A 205 0.47 -18.98 -26.28
C LEU A 205 1.61 -18.00 -25.95
N TYR A 206 2.87 -18.31 -26.31
CA TYR A 206 3.98 -17.37 -26.17
C TYR A 206 3.77 -16.12 -27.02
N MET A 207 3.31 -16.26 -28.26
CA MET A 207 3.01 -15.12 -29.14
C MET A 207 1.91 -14.21 -28.57
N ASN A 208 0.85 -14.81 -27.99
CA ASN A 208 -0.19 -14.04 -27.30
C ASN A 208 0.38 -13.28 -26.10
N ALA A 209 1.18 -13.92 -25.25
CA ALA A 209 1.83 -13.27 -24.12
C ALA A 209 2.70 -12.07 -24.53
N LEU A 210 3.48 -12.22 -25.60
CA LEU A 210 4.35 -11.16 -26.13
C LEU A 210 3.52 -9.96 -26.63
N GLU A 211 2.36 -10.18 -27.24
CA GLU A 211 1.48 -9.09 -27.67
C GLU A 211 0.91 -8.28 -26.48
N TYR A 212 0.57 -8.97 -25.39
CA TYR A 212 0.18 -8.32 -24.15
C TYR A 212 1.32 -7.53 -23.51
N PHE A 213 2.55 -8.07 -23.51
CA PHE A 213 3.72 -7.32 -23.04
C PHE A 213 4.02 -6.06 -23.87
N LYS A 214 3.88 -6.11 -25.21
CA LYS A 214 4.01 -4.90 -26.05
C LYS A 214 3.00 -3.84 -25.65
N THR A 215 1.78 -4.25 -25.30
CA THR A 215 0.74 -3.31 -24.85
C THR A 215 1.07 -2.77 -23.46
N TYR A 216 1.55 -3.60 -22.53
CA TYR A 216 2.05 -3.18 -21.23
C TYR A 216 3.15 -2.11 -21.33
N PHE A 217 4.14 -2.29 -22.22
CA PHE A 217 5.24 -1.33 -22.39
C PHE A 217 4.80 0.05 -22.87
N LYS A 218 3.64 0.19 -23.53
CA LYS A 218 3.10 1.51 -23.92
C LYS A 218 2.77 2.38 -22.69
N TYR A 219 2.39 1.74 -21.59
CA TYR A 219 1.83 2.39 -20.41
C TYR A 219 2.76 2.36 -19.19
N GLU A 220 3.67 1.38 -19.08
CA GLU A 220 4.64 1.32 -17.98
C GLU A 220 5.65 2.47 -18.08
N LYS A 221 5.70 3.31 -17.05
CA LYS A 221 6.61 4.48 -16.98
C LYS A 221 7.78 4.27 -16.03
N ASN A 222 7.76 3.21 -15.20
CA ASN A 222 8.85 2.92 -14.29
C ASN A 222 10.02 2.25 -15.04
N PRO A 223 11.19 2.90 -15.15
CA PRO A 223 12.32 2.39 -15.93
C PRO A 223 12.87 1.06 -15.41
N LYS A 224 12.86 0.85 -14.08
CA LYS A 224 13.32 -0.42 -13.48
C LYS A 224 12.39 -1.58 -13.81
N MET A 225 11.08 -1.34 -13.78
CA MET A 225 10.08 -2.34 -14.14
C MET A 225 10.12 -2.66 -15.62
N HIS A 226 10.28 -1.62 -16.45
CA HIS A 226 10.42 -1.76 -17.89
C HIS A 226 11.63 -2.64 -18.23
N GLU A 227 12.78 -2.39 -17.62
CA GLU A 227 14.00 -3.19 -17.83
C GLU A 227 13.81 -4.66 -17.41
N ALA A 228 13.26 -4.90 -16.21
CA ALA A 228 13.01 -6.25 -15.71
C ALA A 228 12.07 -7.05 -16.62
N VAL A 229 10.99 -6.43 -17.10
CA VAL A 229 10.03 -7.10 -18.00
C VAL A 229 10.61 -7.26 -19.42
N THR A 230 11.48 -6.35 -19.86
CA THR A 230 12.18 -6.47 -21.16
C THR A 230 13.07 -7.70 -21.21
N GLN A 231 13.82 -7.99 -20.14
CA GLN A 231 14.67 -9.19 -20.07
C GLN A 231 13.84 -10.47 -20.26
N LYS A 232 12.70 -10.56 -19.58
CA LYS A 232 11.78 -11.70 -19.70
C LYS A 232 11.09 -11.76 -21.06
N PHE A 233 10.71 -10.62 -21.62
CA PHE A 233 10.16 -10.53 -22.97
C PHE A 233 11.12 -11.12 -24.01
N THR A 234 12.41 -10.75 -23.95
CA THR A 234 13.43 -11.28 -24.87
C THR A 234 13.64 -12.78 -24.70
N GLU A 235 13.62 -13.28 -23.46
CA GLU A 235 13.74 -14.72 -23.18
C GLU A 235 12.58 -15.52 -23.82
N TYR A 236 11.34 -15.06 -23.64
CA TYR A 236 10.16 -15.73 -24.22
C TYR A 236 10.06 -15.57 -25.74
N LEU A 237 10.50 -14.43 -26.28
CA LEU A 237 10.59 -14.25 -27.73
C LEU A 237 11.56 -15.26 -28.35
N ARG A 238 12.76 -15.41 -27.78
CA ARG A 238 13.74 -16.39 -28.25
C ARG A 238 13.17 -17.80 -28.20
N ARG A 239 12.46 -18.16 -27.10
CA ARG A 239 11.83 -19.49 -27.00
C ARG A 239 10.75 -19.70 -28.06
N ALA A 240 9.94 -18.68 -28.34
CA ALA A 240 8.94 -18.75 -29.42
C ALA A 240 9.59 -18.93 -30.80
N GLU A 241 10.72 -18.26 -31.06
CA GLU A 241 11.48 -18.44 -32.31
C GLU A 241 12.05 -19.86 -32.44
N GLU A 242 12.60 -20.42 -31.37
CA GLU A 242 13.06 -21.81 -31.32
C GLU A 242 11.90 -22.79 -31.63
N LEU A 243 10.74 -22.60 -30.99
CA LEU A 243 9.56 -23.45 -31.23
C LEU A 243 9.07 -23.32 -32.68
N LYS A 244 9.12 -22.13 -33.26
CA LYS A 244 8.76 -21.92 -34.67
C LYS A 244 9.68 -22.71 -35.60
N ALA A 245 10.99 -22.69 -35.36
CA ALA A 245 11.94 -23.46 -36.15
C ALA A 245 11.67 -24.97 -36.07
N VAL A 246 11.40 -25.50 -34.86
CA VAL A 246 11.01 -26.91 -34.67
C VAL A 246 9.75 -27.27 -35.46
N LEU A 247 8.73 -26.40 -35.46
CA LEU A 247 7.49 -26.63 -36.19
C LEU A 247 7.67 -26.57 -37.71
N GLU A 248 8.58 -25.72 -38.21
CA GLU A 248 8.94 -25.64 -39.62
C GLU A 248 9.78 -26.85 -40.08
N GLU A 249 10.69 -27.34 -39.23
CA GLU A 249 11.46 -28.57 -39.46
C GLU A 249 10.58 -29.83 -39.42
N ASP A 250 9.65 -29.93 -38.47
CA ASP A 250 8.67 -31.02 -38.40
C ASP A 250 7.73 -31.02 -39.60
N GLY A 251 7.31 -29.82 -40.06
CA GLY A 251 6.52 -29.63 -41.27
C GLY A 251 7.28 -29.99 -42.56
N ALA A 252 8.60 -29.79 -42.59
CA ALA A 252 9.47 -30.21 -43.69
C ALA A 252 9.80 -31.72 -43.65
N SER A 253 9.82 -32.33 -42.46
CA SER A 253 10.07 -33.77 -42.28
C SER A 253 8.87 -34.66 -42.64
N ALA A 254 7.65 -34.09 -42.69
CA ALA A 254 6.45 -34.78 -43.14
C ALA A 254 6.47 -35.16 -44.64
N GLY A 255 7.53 -34.80 -45.38
CA GLY A 255 7.77 -35.22 -46.76
C GLY A 255 8.63 -36.47 -46.94
N LEU A 256 9.44 -36.90 -45.97
CA LEU A 256 10.30 -38.09 -46.11
C LEU A 256 10.24 -38.96 -44.86
N GLY A 257 9.45 -40.03 -44.95
CA GLY A 257 9.45 -41.08 -43.95
C GLY A 257 10.79 -41.80 -43.89
N THR A 258 11.37 -41.93 -42.71
CA THR A 258 11.57 -43.22 -42.01
C THR A 258 12.31 -43.03 -40.69
N ARG A 259 11.65 -43.48 -39.61
CA ARG A 259 12.16 -44.26 -38.46
C ARG A 259 13.59 -43.94 -37.98
N LEU A 260 13.73 -43.61 -36.69
CA LEU A 260 14.31 -44.52 -35.68
C LEU A 260 14.07 -44.00 -34.25
N LYS A 261 13.80 -44.95 -33.35
CA LYS A 261 13.59 -44.78 -31.91
C LYS A 261 14.69 -45.60 -31.21
N SER A 262 15.43 -45.01 -30.27
CA SER A 262 15.89 -45.66 -29.02
C SER A 262 16.83 -44.74 -28.21
N LYS A 263 16.56 -44.64 -26.90
CA LYS A 263 17.51 -44.34 -25.81
C LYS A 263 18.22 -45.66 -25.40
N PRO A 264 19.16 -45.69 -24.43
CA PRO A 264 20.32 -44.82 -24.08
C PRO A 264 21.63 -45.68 -23.99
N ASN A 265 22.83 -45.11 -23.75
CA ASN A 265 23.76 -45.54 -22.69
C ASN A 265 25.10 -44.77 -22.65
N ASP A 266 25.70 -44.85 -21.47
CA ASP A 266 26.96 -44.31 -20.97
C ASP A 266 28.26 -44.86 -21.62
N GLY A 267 29.36 -44.12 -21.44
CA GLY A 267 30.68 -44.72 -21.15
C GLY A 267 31.77 -44.69 -22.23
N GLU A 268 32.76 -43.81 -22.01
CA GLU A 268 34.22 -43.98 -22.18
C GLU A 268 34.88 -44.38 -23.52
N GLY A 269 36.02 -43.74 -23.78
CA GLY A 269 37.17 -44.39 -24.43
C GLY A 269 37.76 -43.66 -25.62
N ILE A 270 38.69 -42.73 -25.39
CA ILE A 270 39.71 -42.35 -26.38
C ILE A 270 41.05 -42.90 -25.91
N ILE A 271 41.60 -43.83 -26.69
CA ILE A 271 42.97 -44.32 -26.69
C ILE A 271 43.37 -44.26 -28.18
N GLY A 272 44.51 -43.75 -28.63
CA GLY A 272 45.70 -43.19 -28.02
C GLY A 272 46.81 -43.09 -29.07
N GLY A 273 48.01 -42.74 -28.62
CA GLY A 273 49.27 -42.85 -29.35
C GLY A 273 49.84 -41.49 -29.77
N GLY A 274 51.05 -41.08 -29.39
CA GLY A 274 52.16 -41.71 -28.68
C GLY A 274 53.43 -40.88 -29.00
N GLY A 275 54.40 -40.81 -28.09
CA GLY A 275 55.70 -40.17 -28.37
C GLY A 275 56.45 -39.61 -27.16
N ASP A 276 56.98 -40.53 -26.34
CA ASP A 276 58.35 -40.64 -25.79
C ASP A 276 59.14 -39.45 -25.18
N GLY A 277 59.83 -39.78 -24.07
CA GLY A 277 60.97 -39.09 -23.46
C GLY A 277 60.75 -38.77 -21.97
N GLU A 278 61.05 -39.66 -21.01
CA GLU A 278 62.36 -39.75 -20.29
C GLU A 278 62.92 -38.38 -19.89
N GLU A 279 63.38 -38.06 -18.67
CA GLU A 279 63.88 -38.75 -17.49
C GLU A 279 63.95 -37.64 -16.40
N ASN A 280 63.45 -37.84 -15.18
CA ASN A 280 64.22 -38.23 -13.98
C ASN A 280 64.59 -37.07 -13.01
N SER A 281 64.28 -37.36 -11.75
CA SER A 281 64.96 -37.00 -10.49
C SER A 281 65.01 -35.57 -9.93
N LYS A 282 64.42 -35.51 -8.72
CA LYS A 282 64.85 -34.85 -7.48
C LYS A 282 64.58 -33.37 -7.30
#